data_AF-A0A1W9ZUE4-F1
#
_entry.id   AF-A0A1W9ZUE4-F1
#
_cell.length_a   1.000
_cell.length_b   1.000
_cell.length_c   1.000
_cell.angle_alpha   90.00
_cell.angle_beta   90.00
_cell.angle_gamma   90.00
#
_symmetry.space_group_name_H-M   'P 1'
#
loop_
_entity.id
_entity.type
_entity.pdbx_description
1 polymer ?
#
loop_
_entity_poly.entity_id
_entity_poly.type
_entity_poly.pdbx_seq_one_letter_code
_entity_poly.pdbx_strand_id
1 'polypeptide(L)'
;MLTSSRRVKKGPGRRPQSAKRARFMELRARGWSVCAAAREVGVSRTSGANWARGHKVYRNGVAVGFVAPLDRLAVREISSRYLSEDERIEIADLRQSGLGVRAIAVRLGRA
;
A
#
# COMPACT_ATOMS: atom_id res chain seq x y z
N MET A 1 -16.24 -23.63 47.05
CA MET A 1 -16.81 -23.33 45.72
C MET A 1 -15.68 -23.34 44.69
N LEU A 2 -15.54 -24.42 43.91
CA LEU A 2 -14.49 -24.50 42.88
C LEU A 2 -14.95 -23.81 41.60
N THR A 3 -14.46 -22.60 41.36
CA THR A 3 -14.67 -21.88 40.10
C THR A 3 -13.80 -22.51 39.02
N SER A 4 -14.35 -23.52 38.33
CA SER A 4 -13.72 -24.12 37.15
C SER A 4 -13.68 -23.09 36.02
N SER A 5 -12.58 -22.34 35.90
CA SER A 5 -12.34 -21.52 34.72
C SER A 5 -11.88 -22.43 33.57
N ARG A 6 -12.84 -23.06 32.89
CA ARG A 6 -12.64 -23.70 31.57
C ARG A 6 -12.44 -22.64 30.50
N ARG A 7 -11.47 -21.73 30.68
CA ARG A 7 -11.05 -20.82 29.62
C ARG A 7 -9.85 -21.44 28.92
N VAL A 8 -10.12 -22.19 27.87
CA VAL A 8 -9.10 -22.66 26.94
C VAL A 8 -8.30 -21.44 26.48
N LYS A 9 -6.97 -21.44 26.72
CA LYS A 9 -6.10 -20.43 26.12
C LYS A 9 -6.32 -20.51 24.62
N LYS A 10 -6.91 -19.47 24.02
CA LYS A 10 -6.96 -19.36 22.55
C LYS A 10 -5.52 -19.52 22.09
N GLY A 11 -5.26 -20.56 21.29
CA GLY A 11 -3.96 -20.75 20.66
C GLY A 11 -3.56 -19.47 19.91
N PRO A 12 -2.31 -19.36 19.45
CA PRO A 12 -1.93 -18.24 18.60
C PRO A 12 -2.99 -18.17 17.51
N GLY A 13 -3.59 -16.99 17.30
CA GLY A 13 -4.72 -16.83 16.38
C GLY A 13 -4.39 -17.30 14.96
N ARG A 14 -5.17 -16.91 13.96
CA ARG A 14 -4.81 -17.21 12.57
C ARG A 14 -3.34 -16.84 12.31
N ARG A 15 -2.52 -17.85 12.01
CA ARG A 15 -1.09 -17.66 11.74
C ARG A 15 -0.92 -16.65 10.61
N PRO A 16 0.09 -15.76 10.68
CA PRO A 16 0.35 -14.83 9.60
C PRO A 16 0.51 -15.58 8.28
N GLN A 17 -0.17 -15.16 7.23
CA GLN A 17 -0.05 -15.74 5.89
C GLN A 17 1.24 -15.28 5.20
N SER A 18 2.38 -15.36 5.88
CA SER A 18 3.66 -14.77 5.47
C SER A 18 4.10 -15.23 4.08
N ALA A 19 4.07 -16.55 3.80
CA ALA A 19 4.44 -17.11 2.50
C ALA A 19 3.53 -16.59 1.36
N LYS A 20 2.21 -16.54 1.56
CA LYS A 20 1.27 -16.01 0.57
C LYS A 20 1.47 -14.51 0.34
N ARG A 21 1.76 -13.75 1.40
CA ARG A 21 2.06 -12.31 1.32
C ARG A 21 3.34 -12.06 0.54
N ALA A 22 4.40 -12.84 0.77
CA ALA A 22 5.64 -12.76 0.00
C ALA A 22 5.41 -13.06 -1.49
N ARG A 23 4.73 -14.17 -1.80
CA ARG A 23 4.40 -14.52 -3.19
C ARG A 23 3.52 -13.47 -3.88
N PHE A 24 2.56 -12.90 -3.16
CA PHE A 24 1.73 -11.82 -3.69
C PHE A 24 2.58 -10.61 -4.08
N MET A 25 3.54 -10.23 -3.23
CA MET A 25 4.45 -9.12 -3.50
C MET A 25 5.36 -9.38 -4.71
N GLU A 26 5.87 -10.60 -4.87
CA GLU A 26 6.64 -10.98 -6.07
C GLU A 26 5.81 -10.80 -7.35
N LEU A 27 4.55 -11.25 -7.35
CA LEU A 27 3.67 -11.10 -8.52
C LEU A 27 3.36 -9.63 -8.80
N ARG A 28 3.12 -8.83 -7.74
CA ARG A 28 2.92 -7.38 -7.87
C ARG A 28 4.13 -6.68 -8.47
N ALA A 29 5.34 -7.03 -8.04
CA ALA A 29 6.58 -6.49 -8.58
C ALA A 29 6.79 -6.84 -10.07
N ARG A 30 6.27 -7.99 -10.52
CA ARG A 30 6.23 -8.39 -11.95
C ARG A 30 5.12 -7.71 -12.75
N GLY A 31 4.41 -6.74 -12.17
CA GLY A 31 3.35 -5.98 -12.84
C GLY A 31 1.98 -6.65 -12.84
N TRP A 32 1.78 -7.75 -12.09
CA TRP A 32 0.48 -8.42 -12.06
C TRP A 32 -0.59 -7.56 -11.37
N SER A 33 -1.83 -7.66 -11.88
CA SER A 33 -2.96 -7.01 -11.24
C SER A 33 -3.23 -7.61 -9.86
N VAL A 34 -3.76 -6.79 -8.94
CA VAL A 34 -4.12 -7.23 -7.57
C VAL A 34 -5.03 -8.45 -7.59
N CYS A 35 -6.04 -8.46 -8.48
CA CYS A 35 -6.97 -9.57 -8.62
C CYS A 35 -6.31 -10.85 -9.14
N ALA A 36 -5.38 -10.74 -10.10
CA ALA A 36 -4.64 -11.88 -10.63
C ALA A 36 -3.71 -12.47 -9.56
N ALA A 37 -2.93 -11.62 -8.89
CA ALA A 37 -2.04 -12.04 -7.82
C ALA A 37 -2.80 -12.66 -6.63
N ALA A 38 -3.96 -12.11 -6.25
CA ALA A 38 -4.80 -12.66 -5.19
C ALA A 38 -5.34 -14.05 -5.52
N ARG A 39 -5.75 -14.27 -6.78
CA ARG A 39 -6.21 -15.57 -7.26
C ARG A 39 -5.07 -16.59 -7.24
N GLU A 40 -3.89 -16.20 -7.72
CA GLU A 40 -2.70 -17.05 -7.79
C GLU A 40 -2.27 -17.54 -6.40
N VAL A 41 -2.24 -16.66 -5.39
CA VAL A 41 -1.85 -17.04 -4.02
C VAL A 41 -2.99 -17.69 -3.21
N GLY A 42 -4.17 -17.85 -3.82
CA GLY A 42 -5.35 -18.46 -3.19
C GLY A 42 -5.88 -17.65 -2.00
N VAL A 43 -6.09 -16.35 -2.19
CA VAL A 43 -6.78 -15.46 -1.22
C VAL A 43 -7.98 -14.77 -1.86
N SER A 44 -8.92 -14.28 -1.04
CA SER A 44 -10.08 -13.57 -1.54
C SER A 44 -9.68 -12.24 -2.19
N ARG A 45 -10.53 -11.75 -3.12
CA ARG A 45 -10.33 -10.44 -3.76
C ARG A 45 -10.23 -9.32 -2.72
N THR A 46 -11.05 -9.36 -1.67
CA THR A 46 -11.01 -8.39 -0.57
C THR A 46 -9.70 -8.44 0.21
N SER A 47 -9.17 -9.64 0.49
CA SER A 47 -7.86 -9.78 1.13
C SER A 47 -6.74 -9.23 0.24
N GLY A 48 -6.76 -9.53 -1.05
CA GLY A 48 -5.81 -8.97 -2.01
C GLY A 48 -5.89 -7.43 -2.08
N ALA A 49 -7.09 -6.86 -2.13
CA ALA A 49 -7.29 -5.42 -2.10
C ALA A 49 -6.75 -4.81 -0.79
N ASN A 50 -7.08 -5.39 0.36
CA ASN A 50 -6.57 -4.93 1.65
C ASN A 50 -5.04 -5.03 1.75
N TRP A 51 -4.42 -6.01 1.09
CA TRP A 51 -2.96 -6.10 0.99
C TRP A 51 -2.37 -5.01 0.08
N ALA A 52 -3.04 -4.66 -1.02
CA ALA A 52 -2.51 -3.66 -1.96
C ALA A 52 -2.65 -2.22 -1.48
N ARG A 53 -3.72 -1.88 -0.74
CA ARG A 53 -4.05 -0.49 -0.37
C ARG A 53 -4.23 -0.26 1.14
N GLY A 54 -4.01 -1.30 1.95
CA GLY A 54 -4.23 -1.24 3.39
C GLY A 54 -5.71 -1.23 3.75
N HIS A 55 -6.00 -1.30 5.05
CA HIS A 55 -7.38 -1.19 5.54
C HIS A 55 -7.44 -0.70 6.99
N LYS A 56 -8.56 -0.05 7.32
CA LYS A 56 -8.90 0.32 8.70
C LYS A 56 -9.40 -0.91 9.46
N VAL A 57 -9.03 -1.01 10.72
CA VAL A 57 -9.53 -2.03 11.65
C VAL A 57 -10.58 -1.37 12.53
N TYR A 58 -11.73 -2.01 12.65
CA TYR A 58 -12.84 -1.54 13.48
C TYR A 58 -13.07 -2.49 14.64
N ARG A 59 -13.45 -1.92 15.79
CA ARG A 59 -13.93 -2.66 16.96
C ARG A 59 -15.15 -1.94 17.48
N ASN A 60 -16.28 -2.65 17.58
CA ASN A 60 -17.56 -2.09 18.03
C ASN A 60 -17.98 -0.80 17.26
N GLY A 61 -17.78 -0.78 15.94
CA GLY A 61 -18.11 0.36 15.09
C GLY A 61 -17.09 1.51 15.10
N VAL A 62 -16.11 1.48 16.01
CA VAL A 62 -15.07 2.52 16.12
C VAL A 62 -13.80 2.08 15.39
N ALA A 63 -13.19 2.98 14.61
CA ALA A 63 -11.90 2.73 13.97
C ALA A 63 -10.80 2.68 15.05
N VAL A 64 -10.18 1.53 15.23
CA VAL A 64 -9.15 1.29 16.27
C VAL A 64 -7.73 1.21 15.72
N GLY A 65 -7.57 1.24 14.40
CA GLY A 65 -6.25 1.25 13.79
C GLY A 65 -6.27 1.16 12.28
N PHE A 66 -5.07 1.20 11.70
CA PHE A 66 -4.84 1.07 10.27
C PHE A 66 -3.74 0.05 10.01
N VAL A 67 -4.04 -0.94 9.17
CA VAL A 67 -3.03 -1.88 8.68
C VAL A 67 -2.50 -1.33 7.37
N ALA A 68 -1.21 -1.01 7.37
CA ALA A 68 -0.52 -0.51 6.19
C ALA A 68 -0.60 -1.52 5.02
N PRO A 69 -0.69 -1.03 3.77
CA PRO A 69 -0.53 -1.87 2.60
C PRO A 69 0.81 -2.61 2.61
N LEU A 70 0.83 -3.79 2.00
CA LEU A 70 2.06 -4.51 1.66
C LEU A 70 2.78 -3.88 0.48
N ASP A 71 1.98 -3.43 -0.50
CA ASP A 71 2.51 -2.79 -1.68
C ASP A 71 3.00 -1.40 -1.31
N ARG A 72 4.29 -1.14 -1.56
CA ARG A 72 4.80 0.22 -1.48
C ARG A 72 4.22 0.90 -2.71
N LEU A 73 3.25 1.79 -2.52
CA LEU A 73 2.59 2.56 -3.60
C LEU A 73 3.65 3.30 -4.42
N ALA A 74 4.31 2.61 -5.34
CA ALA A 74 5.11 3.24 -6.38
C ALA A 74 4.07 3.91 -7.27
N VAL A 75 4.09 5.24 -7.31
CA VAL A 75 3.23 6.00 -8.21
C VAL A 75 3.67 5.63 -9.62
N ARG A 76 2.90 4.75 -10.27
CA ARG A 76 3.19 4.36 -11.65
C ARG A 76 3.13 5.62 -12.49
N GLU A 77 4.20 5.90 -13.22
CA GLU A 77 4.21 6.95 -14.24
C GLU A 77 3.07 6.67 -15.23
N ILE A 78 2.11 7.59 -15.32
CA ILE A 78 0.90 7.40 -16.12
C ILE A 78 1.24 7.61 -17.60
N SER A 79 2.00 8.68 -17.90
CA SER A 79 2.44 9.09 -19.23
C SER A 79 3.35 10.32 -19.10
N SER A 80 4.30 10.48 -20.03
CA SER A 80 5.14 11.67 -20.17
C SER A 80 4.36 12.98 -20.36
N ARG A 81 3.09 12.92 -20.76
CA ARG A 81 2.20 14.10 -20.84
C ARG A 81 2.03 14.78 -19.47
N TYR A 82 2.07 14.02 -18.38
CA TYR A 82 1.85 14.50 -17.02
C TYR A 82 3.16 14.55 -16.23
N LEU A 83 3.14 15.25 -15.08
CA LEU A 83 4.28 15.29 -14.17
C LEU A 83 4.43 13.93 -13.47
N SER A 84 5.62 13.35 -13.58
CA SER A 84 6.08 12.21 -12.79
C SER A 84 6.18 12.59 -11.30
N GLU A 85 6.37 11.59 -10.43
CA GLU A 85 6.60 11.85 -9.01
C GLU A 85 7.88 12.65 -8.77
N ASP A 86 8.97 12.26 -9.43
CA ASP A 86 10.27 12.95 -9.33
C ASP A 86 10.17 14.41 -9.77
N GLU A 87 9.47 14.70 -10.88
CA GLU A 87 9.27 16.08 -11.33
C GLU A 87 8.44 16.90 -10.33
N ARG A 88 7.44 16.30 -9.67
CA ARG A 88 6.67 17.03 -8.64
C ARG A 88 7.51 17.34 -7.42
N ILE A 89 8.39 16.42 -7.02
CA ILE A 89 9.35 16.63 -5.92
C ILE A 89 10.31 17.75 -6.30
N GLU A 90 10.92 17.69 -7.49
CA GLU A 90 11.84 18.73 -7.97
C GLU A 90 11.15 20.10 -8.07
N ILE A 91 9.92 20.17 -8.58
CA ILE A 91 9.15 21.44 -8.61
C ILE A 91 8.96 22.00 -7.20
N ALA A 92 8.66 21.15 -6.22
CA ALA A 92 8.45 21.57 -4.84
C ALA A 92 9.75 22.14 -4.23
N ASP A 93 10.86 21.44 -4.40
CA ASP A 93 12.18 21.87 -3.93
C ASP A 93 12.61 23.18 -4.58
N LEU A 94 12.46 23.29 -5.91
CA LEU A 94 12.82 24.50 -6.66
C LEU A 94 11.94 25.69 -6.26
N ARG A 95 10.63 25.49 -6.07
CA ARG A 95 9.76 26.55 -5.55
C ARG A 95 10.14 26.94 -4.13
N GLN A 96 10.49 25.99 -3.27
CA GLN A 96 10.92 26.28 -1.90
C GLN A 96 12.23 27.07 -1.87
N SER A 97 13.12 26.84 -2.84
CA SER A 97 14.35 27.62 -3.03
C SER A 97 14.12 29.00 -3.68
N GLY A 98 12.88 29.35 -4.05
CA GLY A 98 12.51 30.67 -4.54
C GLY A 98 12.49 30.83 -6.07
N LEU A 99 12.64 29.76 -6.86
CA LEU A 99 12.55 29.87 -8.32
C LEU A 99 11.12 30.17 -8.78
N GLY A 100 11.02 31.07 -9.77
CA GLY A 100 9.77 31.35 -10.47
C GLY A 100 9.34 30.20 -11.40
N VAL A 101 8.03 30.09 -11.64
CA VAL A 101 7.41 28.99 -12.42
C VAL A 101 8.03 28.81 -13.81
N ARG A 102 8.31 29.91 -14.52
CA ARG A 102 8.94 29.88 -15.85
C ARG A 102 10.36 29.31 -15.82
N ALA A 103 11.16 29.67 -14.82
CA ALA A 103 12.52 29.16 -14.67
C ALA A 103 12.51 27.66 -14.38
N ILE A 104 11.54 27.20 -13.57
CA ILE A 104 11.33 25.78 -13.28
C ILE A 104 10.94 25.02 -14.57
N ALA A 105 10.00 25.55 -15.37
CA ALA A 105 9.58 24.91 -16.62
C ALA A 105 10.74 24.74 -17.62
N VAL A 106 11.58 25.77 -17.78
CA VAL A 106 12.78 25.69 -18.62
C VAL A 106 13.76 24.64 -18.08
N ARG A 107 14.01 24.61 -16.77
CA ARG A 107 14.92 23.65 -16.15
C ARG A 107 14.46 22.20 -16.33
N LEU A 108 13.15 21.96 -16.28
CA LEU A 108 12.56 20.64 -16.50
C LEU A 108 12.39 20.29 -17.99
N GLY A 109 12.78 21.17 -18.93
CA GLY A 109 12.59 20.95 -20.36
C GLY A 109 11.11 20.94 -20.78
N ARG A 110 10.24 21.60 -20.02
CA ARG A 110 8.78 21.66 -20.22
C ARG A 110 8.27 23.10 -20.46
N ALA A 111 9.11 23.95 -21.07
CA ALA A 111 8.78 25.33 -21.42
C ALA A 111 7.88 25.44 -22.66
#